data_AF-A0AAV3SES4-F1
#
_entry.id   AF-A0AAV3SES4-F1
#
_cell.length_a   1.000
_cell.length_b   1.000
_cell.length_c   1.000
_cell.angle_alpha   90.00
_cell.angle_beta   90.00
_cell.angle_gamma   90.00
#
_symmetry.space_group_name_H-M   'P 1'
#
loop_
_entity.id
_entity.type
_entity.pdbx_description
1 polymer ?
#
loop_
_entity_poly.entity_id
_entity_poly.type
_entity_poly.pdbx_seq_one_letter_code
_entity_poly.pdbx_strand_id
1 'polypeptide(L)'
;MDYTRIYWLCLLGFGLLLSANFVPDLLAGTAATSNVVGLVGAVTVVAVALYGVGRPAAAGGPTRPNLPFWGAVLGFVLTFAGTVLPFL
;
A
#
# COMPACT_ATOMS: atom_id res chain seq x y z
N MET A 1 17.77 -17.00 4.27
CA MET A 1 16.61 -16.28 3.71
C MET A 1 16.66 -14.84 4.19
N ASP A 2 16.48 -13.86 3.30
CA ASP A 2 16.42 -12.45 3.67
C ASP A 2 15.00 -12.12 4.18
N TYR A 3 14.84 -12.13 5.51
CA TYR A 3 13.56 -11.81 6.16
C TYR A 3 13.02 -10.43 5.78
N THR A 4 13.90 -9.47 5.48
CA THR A 4 13.51 -8.13 5.04
C THR A 4 12.82 -8.18 3.69
N ARG A 5 13.38 -8.94 2.74
CA ARG A 5 12.78 -9.13 1.42
C ARG A 5 11.44 -9.85 1.52
N ILE A 6 11.31 -10.85 2.38
CA ILE A 6 10.05 -11.57 2.61
C ILE A 6 8.98 -10.61 3.14
N TYR A 7 9.32 -9.78 4.14
CA TYR A 7 8.42 -8.75 4.66
C TYR A 7 7.89 -7.81 3.56
N TRP A 8 8.78 -7.30 2.69
CA TRP A 8 8.39 -6.43 1.59
C TRP A 8 7.55 -7.17 0.53
N LEU A 9 7.82 -8.45 0.26
CA LEU A 9 6.97 -9.27 -0.61
C LEU A 9 5.57 -9.47 -0.02
N CYS A 10 5.45 -9.66 1.29
CA CYS A 10 4.15 -9.75 1.95
C CYS A 10 3.38 -8.43 1.84
N LEU A 11 4.05 -7.29 2.08
CA LEU A 11 3.44 -5.96 1.89
C LEU A 11 3.06 -5.70 0.43
N LEU A 12 3.85 -6.18 -0.52
CA LEU A 12 3.55 -6.06 -1.95
C LEU A 12 2.27 -6.83 -2.29
N GLY A 13 2.17 -8.10 -1.87
CA GLY A 13 0.96 -8.89 -2.08
C GLY A 13 -0.26 -8.24 -1.43
N PHE A 14 -0.10 -7.72 -0.22
CA PHE A 14 -1.17 -7.00 0.48
C PHE A 14 -1.61 -5.72 -0.25
N GLY A 15 -0.67 -4.87 -0.68
CA GLY A 15 -0.97 -3.66 -1.43
C GLY A 15 -1.66 -3.94 -2.76
N LEU A 16 -1.28 -5.02 -3.45
CA LEU A 16 -1.94 -5.44 -4.70
C LEU A 16 -3.37 -5.90 -4.45
N LEU A 17 -3.62 -6.68 -3.40
CA LEU A 17 -4.97 -7.10 -2.99
C LEU A 17 -5.85 -5.88 -2.65
N LEU A 18 -5.30 -4.90 -1.92
CA LEU A 18 -6.01 -3.65 -1.63
C LEU A 18 -6.32 -2.88 -2.91
N SER A 19 -5.36 -2.77 -3.83
CA SER A 19 -5.55 -2.06 -5.10
C SER A 19 -6.65 -2.72 -5.94
N ALA A 20 -6.69 -4.06 -5.98
CA ALA A 20 -7.71 -4.82 -6.69
C ALA A 20 -9.14 -4.55 -6.18
N ASN A 21 -9.31 -4.09 -4.94
CA ASN A 21 -10.61 -3.71 -4.40
C ASN A 21 -11.19 -2.44 -5.06
N PHE A 22 -10.34 -1.46 -5.37
CA PHE A 22 -10.77 -0.14 -5.87
C PHE A 22 -10.67 0.02 -7.39
N VAL A 23 -9.84 -0.79 -8.06
CA VAL A 23 -9.63 -0.71 -9.51
C VAL A 23 -10.92 -0.91 -10.34
N PRO A 24 -11.84 -1.84 -10.02
CA PRO A 24 -13.05 -2.04 -10.81
C PRO A 24 -13.92 -0.78 -10.93
N ASP A 25 -14.14 -0.07 -9.83
CA ASP A 25 -14.94 1.17 -9.82
C ASP A 25 -14.26 2.30 -10.60
N LEU A 26 -12.92 2.35 -10.56
CA LEU A 26 -12.16 3.31 -11.35
C LEU A 26 -12.32 3.02 -12.85
N LEU A 27 -12.19 1.76 -13.25
CA LEU A 27 -12.31 1.35 -14.66
C LEU A 27 -13.75 1.50 -15.19
N ALA A 28 -14.74 1.33 -14.32
CA ALA A 28 -16.15 1.55 -14.65
C ALA A 28 -16.54 3.04 -14.71
N GLY A 29 -15.66 3.96 -14.29
CA GLY A 29 -15.95 5.39 -14.20
C GLY A 29 -16.94 5.76 -13.09
N THR A 30 -17.15 4.86 -12.13
CA THR A 30 -18.10 5.01 -11.02
C THR A 30 -17.40 5.27 -9.67
N ALA A 31 -16.09 5.47 -9.69
CA ALA A 31 -15.30 5.68 -8.47
C ALA A 31 -15.70 6.97 -7.74
N ALA A 32 -16.21 6.79 -6.52
CA ALA A 32 -16.34 7.88 -5.56
C ALA A 32 -14.95 8.42 -5.16
N THR A 33 -14.89 9.69 -4.72
CA THR A 33 -13.63 10.31 -4.25
C THR A 33 -12.97 9.49 -3.14
N SER A 34 -13.75 8.89 -2.25
CA SER A 34 -13.27 7.96 -1.22
C SER A 34 -12.52 6.76 -1.81
N ASN A 35 -13.03 6.16 -2.89
CA ASN A 35 -12.42 5.00 -3.54
C ASN A 35 -11.11 5.40 -4.23
N VAL A 36 -11.04 6.62 -4.78
CA VAL A 36 -9.79 7.17 -5.34
C VAL A 36 -8.74 7.37 -4.25
N VAL A 37 -9.11 7.94 -3.09
CA VAL A 37 -8.20 8.07 -1.93
C VAL A 37 -7.71 6.70 -1.48
N GLY A 38 -8.63 5.73 -1.41
CA GLY A 38 -8.33 4.34 -1.05
C GLY A 38 -7.30 3.73 -2.00
N LEU A 39 -7.52 3.89 -3.30
CA LEU A 39 -6.64 3.40 -4.36
C LEU A 39 -5.25 4.05 -4.32
N VAL A 40 -5.17 5.38 -4.14
CA VAL A 40 -3.89 6.09 -4.01
C VAL A 40 -3.09 5.55 -2.83
N GLY A 41 -3.77 5.28 -1.70
CA GLY A 41 -3.16 4.62 -0.56
C GLY A 41 -2.60 3.24 -0.90
N ALA A 42 -3.41 2.40 -1.54
CA ALA A 42 -3.03 1.04 -1.89
C ALA A 42 -1.85 1.00 -2.88
N VAL A 43 -1.89 1.86 -3.92
CA VAL A 43 -0.80 2.01 -4.89
C VAL A 43 0.48 2.52 -4.23
N THR A 44 0.37 3.40 -3.23
CA THR A 44 1.52 3.87 -2.44
C THR A 44 2.18 2.70 -1.70
N VAL A 45 1.38 1.81 -1.08
CA VAL A 45 1.90 0.59 -0.43
C VAL A 45 2.62 -0.30 -1.44
N VAL A 46 2.04 -0.50 -2.63
CA VAL A 46 2.67 -1.27 -3.72
C VAL A 46 4.00 -0.66 -4.15
N ALA A 47 4.05 0.65 -4.41
CA ALA A 47 5.25 1.34 -4.87
C ALA A 47 6.38 1.24 -3.84
N VAL A 48 6.07 1.47 -2.56
CA VAL A 48 7.03 1.35 -1.46
C VAL A 48 7.50 -0.10 -1.29
N ALA A 49 6.59 -1.07 -1.39
CA ALA A 49 6.94 -2.47 -1.28
C ALA A 49 7.82 -2.95 -2.44
N LEU A 50 7.55 -2.52 -3.67
CA LEU A 50 8.42 -2.78 -4.82
C LEU A 50 9.83 -2.21 -4.60
N TYR A 51 9.93 -1.00 -4.08
CA TYR A 51 11.21 -0.42 -3.68
C TYR A 51 11.92 -1.29 -2.63
N GLY A 52 11.19 -1.76 -1.62
CA GLY A 52 11.73 -2.62 -0.55
C GLY A 52 12.20 -4.00 -1.03
N VAL A 53 11.49 -4.60 -1.99
CA VAL A 53 11.90 -5.86 -2.64
C VAL A 53 13.18 -5.67 -3.44
N GLY A 54 13.29 -4.56 -4.19
CA GLY A 54 14.45 -4.24 -5.01
C GLY A 54 15.68 -3.79 -4.21
N ARG A 55 15.48 -3.14 -3.07
CA ARG A 55 16.56 -2.56 -2.24
C ARG A 55 16.37 -2.87 -0.73
N PRO A 56 16.37 -4.14 -0.30
CA PRO A 56 16.02 -4.53 1.06
C PRO A 56 16.95 -3.93 2.14
N ALA A 57 18.25 -3.80 1.85
CA ALA A 57 19.21 -3.21 2.79
C ALA A 57 18.94 -1.72 3.07
N ALA A 58 18.56 -0.95 2.04
CA ALA A 58 18.24 0.48 2.17
C ALA A 58 16.82 0.71 2.70
N ALA A 59 15.89 -0.17 2.31
CA ALA A 59 14.50 -0.10 2.72
C ALA A 59 14.28 -0.53 4.17
N GLY A 60 15.25 -1.17 4.83
CA GLY A 60 15.09 -1.58 6.22
C GLY A 60 13.99 -2.63 6.39
N GLY A 61 13.81 -3.09 7.62
CA GLY A 61 12.82 -4.11 7.97
C GLY A 61 11.89 -3.65 9.09
N PRO A 62 10.95 -4.50 9.52
CA PRO A 62 9.97 -4.15 10.56
C PRO A 62 10.61 -3.77 11.90
N THR A 63 11.84 -4.21 12.16
CA THR A 63 12.60 -3.90 13.39
C THR A 63 13.41 -2.61 13.30
N ARG A 64 13.49 -1.98 12.12
CA ARG A 64 14.27 -0.75 11.86
C ARG A 64 13.43 0.19 10.99
N PRO A 65 12.44 0.88 11.57
CA PRO A 65 11.56 1.77 10.82
C PRO A 65 12.35 2.92 10.20
N ASN A 66 12.08 3.18 8.93
CA ASN A 66 12.72 4.22 8.13
C ASN A 66 11.70 4.87 7.19
N LEU A 67 12.15 5.73 6.27
CA LEU A 67 11.24 6.48 5.39
C LEU A 67 10.31 5.58 4.54
N PRO A 68 10.79 4.51 3.87
CA PRO A 68 9.93 3.52 3.23
C PRO A 68 8.87 2.93 4.17
N PHE A 69 9.22 2.52 5.39
CA PHE A 69 8.25 2.01 6.35
C PHE A 69 7.11 3.01 6.60
N TRP A 70 7.45 4.29 6.85
CA TRP A 70 6.45 5.34 7.03
C TRP A 70 5.62 5.63 5.78
N GLY A 71 6.21 5.48 4.58
CA GLY A 71 5.48 5.54 3.32
C GLY A 71 4.42 4.44 3.19
N ALA A 72 4.76 3.20 3.59
CA ALA A 72 3.80 2.09 3.62
C ALA A 72 2.68 2.33 4.66
N VAL A 73 3.03 2.86 5.84
CA VAL A 73 2.05 3.23 6.87
C VAL A 73 1.10 4.32 6.36
N LEU A 74 1.62 5.38 5.74
CA LEU A 74 0.78 6.44 5.17
C LEU A 74 -0.15 5.90 4.08
N GLY A 75 0.38 5.05 3.18
CA GLY A 75 -0.42 4.38 2.16
C GLY A 75 -1.54 3.53 2.77
N PHE A 76 -1.26 2.81 3.84
CA PHE A 76 -2.26 2.04 4.58
C PHE A 76 -3.35 2.94 5.18
N VAL A 77 -2.97 4.04 5.83
CA VAL A 77 -3.92 5.00 6.42
C VAL A 77 -4.83 5.61 5.37
N LEU A 78 -4.28 6.00 4.21
CA LEU A 78 -5.09 6.50 3.09
C LEU A 78 -6.03 5.45 2.54
N THR A 79 -5.57 4.20 2.45
CA THR A 79 -6.41 3.06 2.04
C THR A 79 -7.60 2.93 2.99
N PHE A 80 -7.32 2.89 4.29
CA PHE A 80 -8.34 2.77 5.33
C PHE A 80 -9.30 3.95 5.34
N ALA A 81 -8.81 5.18 5.20
CA ALA A 81 -9.66 6.37 5.07
C ALA A 81 -10.61 6.26 3.87
N GLY A 82 -10.11 5.82 2.71
CA GLY A 82 -10.94 5.60 1.52
C GLY A 82 -12.03 4.55 1.73
N THR A 83 -11.77 3.52 2.54
CA THR A 83 -12.77 2.50 2.90
C THR A 83 -13.78 2.98 3.94
N VAL A 84 -13.35 3.76 4.94
CA VAL A 84 -14.21 4.12 6.09
C VAL A 84 -15.04 5.38 5.86
N LEU A 85 -14.51 6.37 5.12
CA LEU A 85 -15.18 7.65 4.85
C LEU A 85 -16.63 7.53 4.32
N PRO A 86 -16.98 6.56 3.45
CA PRO A 86 -18.36 6.40 2.98
C PRO A 86 -19.38 6.02 4.06
N PHE A 87 -18.93 5.58 5.24
CA PHE A 87 -19.77 5.08 6.32
C PHE A 87 -19.89 6.05 7.50
N LEU A 88 -19.20 7.20 7.45
CA LEU A 88 -19.25 8.29 8.44
C LEU A 88 -20.21 9.38 7.98
#